data_AF-A0A953D7Y8-F1
#
_entry.id   AF-A0A953D7Y8-F1
#
_cell.length_a   1.000
_cell.length_b   1.000
_cell.length_c   1.000
_cell.angle_alpha   90.00
_cell.angle_beta   90.00
_cell.angle_gamma   90.00
#
_symmetry.space_group_name_H-M   'P 1'
#
loop_
_entity.id
_entity.type
_entity.pdbx_description
1 polymer ?
#
loop_
_entity_poly.entity_id
_entity_poly.type
_entity_poly.pdbx_seq_one_letter_code
_entity_poly.pdbx_strand_id
1 'polypeptide(L)'
;MRRSKEIVVLLLLLVGVMAFVLWFVRARRAELRNKPAAEKFVGPVAAPAATPAANPPVDLEKHDAQTIDFSSGKPVVKDTAADRAALQQGLKDIEDATRGVTFDPPKQEAPKKP
;
A
#
# COMPACT_ATOMS: atom_id res chain seq x y z
N MET A 1 39.28 28.17 0.21
CA MET A 1 38.11 28.98 0.63
C MET A 1 36.93 28.97 -0.35
N ARG A 2 37.08 28.66 -1.65
CA ARG A 2 35.93 28.62 -2.59
C ARG A 2 34.94 27.48 -2.33
N ARG A 3 35.42 26.28 -2.02
CA ARG A 3 34.59 25.09 -1.70
C ARG A 3 33.67 25.28 -0.50
N SER A 4 34.11 26.00 0.53
CA SER A 4 33.28 26.28 1.72
C SER A 4 32.07 27.15 1.39
N LYS A 5 32.18 28.08 0.43
CA LYS A 5 31.05 28.93 0.01
C LYS A 5 30.02 28.13 -0.78
N GLU A 6 30.47 27.23 -1.65
CA GLU A 6 29.58 26.31 -2.39
C GLU A 6 28.81 25.38 -1.45
N ILE A 7 29.47 24.82 -0.43
CA ILE A 7 28.82 23.96 0.57
C ILE A 7 27.75 24.72 1.35
N VAL A 8 28.01 25.98 1.74
CA VAL A 8 27.03 26.82 2.44
C VAL A 8 25.82 27.11 1.54
N VAL A 9 26.04 27.40 0.25
CA VAL A 9 24.96 27.62 -0.72
C VAL A 9 24.12 26.35 -0.90
N LEU A 10 24.76 25.19 -1.02
CA LEU A 10 24.06 23.90 -1.15
C LEU A 10 23.23 23.56 0.10
N LEU A 11 23.76 23.83 1.30
CA LEU A 11 23.02 23.63 2.54
C LEU A 11 21.80 24.55 2.64
N LEU A 12 21.95 25.83 2.29
CA LEU A 12 20.82 26.76 2.27
C LEU A 12 19.75 26.33 1.25
N LEU A 13 20.17 25.86 0.08
CA LEU A 13 19.25 25.34 -0.94
C LEU A 13 18.52 24.10 -0.43
N LEU A 14 19.24 23.14 0.17
CA LEU A 14 18.65 21.93 0.76
C LEU A 14 17.61 22.28 1.83
N VAL A 15 17.95 23.18 2.74
CA VAL A 15 17.03 23.63 3.81
C VAL A 15 15.82 24.34 3.22
N GLY A 16 16.01 25.17 2.19
CA GLY A 16 14.93 25.83 1.46
C GLY A 16 13.95 24.85 0.81
N VAL A 17 14.47 23.81 0.14
CA VAL A 17 13.65 22.76 -0.46
C VAL A 17 12.89 21.97 0.60
N MET A 18 13.55 21.57 1.70
CA MET A 18 12.90 20.87 2.82
C MET A 18 11.77 21.69 3.45
N ALA A 19 12.01 22.98 3.70
CA ALA A 19 10.99 23.89 4.23
C ALA A 19 9.81 24.05 3.27
N PHE A 20 10.08 24.16 1.96
CA PHE A 20 9.04 24.23 0.93
C PHE A 20 8.19 22.96 0.89
N VAL A 21 8.80 21.77 0.96
CA VAL A 21 8.07 20.49 0.98
C VAL A 21 7.19 20.39 2.23
N LEU A 22 7.71 20.75 3.41
CA LEU A 22 6.93 20.73 4.65
C LEU A 22 5.75 21.70 4.60
N TRP A 23 5.96 22.90 4.06
CA TRP A 23 4.89 23.86 3.83
C TRP A 23 3.85 23.32 2.85
N PHE A 24 4.28 22.74 1.72
CA PHE A 24 3.40 22.19 0.69
C PHE A 24 2.54 21.04 1.24
N VAL A 25 3.13 20.11 2.00
CA VAL A 25 2.39 19.01 2.63
C VAL A 25 1.38 19.54 3.65
N ARG A 26 1.76 20.56 4.45
CA ARG A 26 0.84 21.18 5.41
C ARG A 26 -0.32 21.88 4.71
N ALA A 27 -0.06 22.60 3.62
CA ALA A 27 -1.08 23.26 2.81
C ALA A 27 -2.03 22.23 2.18
N ARG A 28 -1.50 21.15 1.58
CA ARG A 28 -2.30 20.05 1.03
C ARG A 28 -3.16 19.36 2.09
N ARG A 29 -2.61 19.15 3.29
CA ARG A 29 -3.36 18.54 4.40
C ARG A 29 -4.45 19.46 4.92
N ALA A 30 -4.24 20.78 4.93
CA ALA A 30 -5.26 21.76 5.27
C ALA A 30 -6.39 21.76 4.22
N GLU A 31 -6.05 21.70 2.94
CA GLU A 31 -7.03 21.58 1.84
C GLU A 31 -7.88 20.30 1.99
N LEU A 32 -7.26 19.17 2.33
CA LEU A 32 -7.97 17.90 2.55
C LEU A 32 -8.84 17.89 3.82
N ARG A 33 -8.54 18.72 4.83
CA ARG A 33 -9.38 18.90 6.01
C ARG A 33 -10.58 19.80 5.74
N ASN A 34 -10.40 20.80 4.88
CA ASN A 34 -11.46 21.74 4.52
C ASN A 34 -12.39 21.20 3.43
N LYS A 35 -11.98 20.14 2.71
CA LYS A 35 -12.92 19.36 1.91
C LYS A 35 -13.82 18.60 2.89
N PRO A 36 -15.14 18.85 2.91
CA PRO A 36 -16.05 18.05 3.72
C PRO A 36 -15.90 16.61 3.26
N ALA A 37 -15.46 15.75 4.17
CA ALA A 37 -15.55 14.31 3.97
C ALA A 37 -17.02 14.03 3.70
N ALA A 38 -17.36 13.66 2.46
CA ALA A 38 -18.67 13.11 2.15
C ALA A 38 -18.95 12.06 3.23
N GLU A 39 -19.99 12.31 4.02
CA GLU A 39 -20.32 11.57 5.22
C GLU A 39 -20.25 10.07 4.93
N LYS A 40 -19.17 9.42 5.38
CA LYS A 40 -19.23 7.99 5.62
C LYS A 40 -20.07 7.82 6.87
N PHE A 41 -21.38 7.78 6.66
CA PHE A 41 -22.37 7.40 7.65
C PHE A 41 -21.98 6.02 8.19
N VAL A 42 -21.36 5.99 9.36
CA VAL A 42 -21.21 4.78 10.18
C VAL A 42 -22.41 4.74 11.11
N GLY A 43 -23.60 4.55 10.54
CA GLY A 43 -24.74 4.09 11.31
C GLY A 43 -24.58 2.61 11.64
N PRO A 44 -25.22 2.09 12.70
CA PRO A 44 -25.32 0.65 12.89
C PRO A 44 -26.00 0.05 11.66
N VAL A 45 -25.28 -0.80 10.93
CA VAL A 45 -25.81 -1.59 9.83
C VAL A 45 -26.92 -2.47 10.40
N ALA A 46 -28.17 -2.03 10.24
CA ALA A 46 -29.30 -2.94 10.18
C ALA A 46 -29.00 -3.86 8.98
N ALA A 47 -28.90 -5.16 9.23
CA ALA A 47 -28.65 -6.16 8.20
C ALA A 47 -29.66 -5.98 7.05
N PRO A 48 -29.23 -5.63 5.83
CA PRO A 48 -30.13 -5.65 4.69
C PRO A 48 -30.44 -7.12 4.39
N ALA A 49 -31.73 -7.44 4.42
CA ALA A 49 -32.26 -8.71 3.96
C ALA A 49 -31.70 -9.00 2.56
N ALA A 50 -31.03 -10.15 2.45
CA ALA A 50 -30.43 -10.63 1.23
C ALA A 50 -31.47 -10.69 0.09
N THR A 51 -31.23 -9.91 -0.95
CA THR A 51 -31.77 -10.20 -2.29
C THR A 51 -30.57 -10.64 -3.13
N PRO A 52 -30.45 -11.94 -3.49
CA PRO A 52 -29.35 -12.43 -4.30
C PRO A 52 -29.58 -11.97 -5.75
N ALA A 53 -29.02 -10.82 -6.11
CA ALA A 53 -28.82 -10.49 -7.51
C ALA A 53 -27.62 -11.30 -8.00
N ALA A 54 -27.92 -12.33 -8.81
CA ALA A 54 -26.96 -13.18 -9.48
C ALA A 54 -26.01 -12.34 -10.36
N ASN A 55 -24.87 -11.94 -9.81
CA ASN A 55 -23.70 -11.60 -10.60
C ASN A 55 -22.92 -12.90 -10.85
N PRO A 56 -22.36 -13.11 -12.05
CA PRO A 56 -21.57 -14.30 -12.32
C PRO A 56 -20.41 -14.39 -11.31
N PRO A 57 -20.07 -15.60 -10.82
CA PRO A 57 -18.93 -15.79 -9.94
C PRO A 57 -17.68 -15.21 -10.61
N VAL A 58 -16.95 -14.33 -9.91
CA VAL A 58 -15.63 -13.93 -10.36
C VAL A 58 -14.72 -15.15 -10.20
N ASP A 59 -14.25 -15.65 -11.33
CA ASP A 59 -13.37 -16.81 -11.41
C ASP A 59 -11.97 -16.42 -10.93
N LEU A 60 -11.71 -16.63 -9.65
CA LEU A 60 -10.46 -16.25 -8.97
C LEU A 60 -9.23 -16.99 -9.53
N GLU A 61 -9.42 -18.08 -10.28
CA GLU A 61 -8.32 -18.89 -10.83
C GLU A 61 -7.64 -18.24 -12.06
N LYS A 62 -8.17 -17.13 -12.60
CA LYS A 62 -7.67 -16.49 -13.83
C LYS A 62 -7.03 -15.11 -13.63
N HIS A 63 -6.90 -14.64 -12.39
CA HIS A 63 -6.55 -13.25 -12.08
C HIS A 63 -5.19 -13.10 -11.37
N ASP A 64 -4.18 -13.88 -11.79
CA ASP A 64 -2.82 -13.69 -11.29
C ASP A 64 -2.27 -12.31 -11.66
N ALA A 65 -1.71 -11.62 -10.67
CA ALA A 65 -1.18 -10.26 -10.75
C ALA A 65 -2.20 -9.15 -11.09
N GLN A 66 -3.48 -9.34 -10.78
CA GLN A 66 -4.51 -8.32 -10.97
C GLN A 66 -5.10 -7.86 -9.63
N THR A 67 -5.36 -6.55 -9.51
CA THR A 67 -5.95 -5.99 -8.29
C THR A 67 -7.46 -5.99 -8.40
N ILE A 68 -8.14 -6.65 -7.46
CA ILE A 68 -9.60 -6.65 -7.37
C ILE A 68 -10.02 -5.49 -6.47
N ASP A 69 -10.69 -4.51 -7.06
CA ASP A 69 -11.26 -3.35 -6.36
C ASP A 69 -12.73 -3.60 -6.01
N PHE A 70 -13.07 -3.40 -4.74
CA PHE A 70 -14.42 -3.56 -4.20
C PHE A 70 -15.10 -2.23 -3.83
N SER A 71 -14.45 -1.08 -4.09
CA SER A 71 -14.93 0.25 -3.68
C SER A 71 -16.28 0.67 -4.28
N SER A 72 -16.71 0.02 -5.37
CA SER A 72 -17.99 0.28 -6.06
C SER A 72 -19.13 -0.66 -5.63
N GLY A 73 -18.88 -1.60 -4.69
CA GLY A 73 -19.84 -2.65 -4.33
C GLY A 73 -19.90 -3.82 -5.32
N LYS A 74 -19.08 -3.80 -6.38
CA LYS A 74 -18.86 -4.92 -7.30
C LYS A 74 -17.35 -5.18 -7.46
N PRO A 75 -16.89 -6.44 -7.46
CA PRO A 75 -15.49 -6.76 -7.74
C PRO A 75 -15.12 -6.35 -9.16
N VAL A 76 -14.22 -5.39 -9.30
CA VAL A 76 -13.67 -4.95 -10.59
C VAL A 76 -12.18 -5.26 -10.63
N VAL A 77 -11.78 -6.01 -11.64
CA VAL A 77 -10.39 -6.39 -11.87
C VAL A 77 -9.68 -5.27 -12.63
N LYS A 78 -8.62 -4.71 -12.05
CA LYS A 78 -7.80 -3.64 -12.64
C LYS A 78 -6.45 -4.19 -13.08
N ASP A 79 -6.14 -3.99 -14.36
CA ASP A 79 -4.84 -4.30 -14.97
C ASP A 79 -4.23 -3.02 -15.58
N THR A 80 -3.77 -2.14 -14.70
CA THR A 80 -3.06 -0.93 -15.13
C THR A 80 -1.55 -1.18 -15.16
N ALA A 81 -0.82 -0.48 -16.04
CA ALA A 81 0.64 -0.59 -16.11
C ALA A 81 1.33 -0.18 -14.80
N ALA A 82 0.75 0.78 -14.08
CA ALA A 82 1.23 1.22 -12.77
C ALA A 82 1.08 0.12 -11.71
N ASP A 83 -0.07 -0.56 -11.67
CA ASP A 83 -0.32 -1.63 -10.69
C ASP A 83 0.58 -2.86 -10.96
N ARG A 84 0.78 -3.23 -12.23
CA ARG A 84 1.72 -4.30 -12.60
C ARG A 84 3.16 -3.99 -12.21
N ALA A 85 3.60 -2.76 -12.41
CA ALA A 85 4.95 -2.34 -12.01
C ALA A 85 5.12 -2.39 -10.49
N ALA A 86 4.10 -1.98 -9.72
CA ALA A 86 4.12 -2.07 -8.26
C ALA A 86 4.18 -3.52 -7.76
N LEU A 87 3.43 -4.43 -8.40
CA LEU A 87 3.46 -5.86 -8.06
C LEU A 87 4.83 -6.49 -8.35
N GLN A 88 5.42 -6.18 -9.51
CA GLN A 88 6.76 -6.69 -9.86
C GLN A 88 7.84 -6.18 -8.90
N GLN A 89 7.75 -4.90 -8.50
CA GLN A 89 8.65 -4.34 -7.50
C GLN A 89 8.49 -5.06 -6.14
N GLY A 90 7.25 -5.29 -5.71
CA GLY A 90 6.97 -6.01 -4.46
C GLY A 90 7.49 -7.45 -4.48
N LEU A 91 7.36 -8.17 -5.60
CA LEU A 91 7.93 -9.53 -5.73
C LEU A 91 9.44 -9.52 -5.56
N LYS A 92 10.12 -8.55 -6.18
CA LYS A 92 11.57 -8.41 -6.08
C LYS A 92 12.01 -8.12 -4.64
N ASP A 93 11.31 -7.21 -3.96
CA ASP A 93 11.62 -6.85 -2.57
C ASP A 93 11.44 -8.05 -1.63
N ILE A 94 10.44 -8.90 -1.87
CA ILE A 94 10.22 -10.15 -1.13
C ILE A 94 11.36 -11.14 -1.40
N GLU A 95 11.75 -11.33 -2.66
CA GLU A 95 12.84 -12.24 -3.02
C GLU A 95 14.17 -11.80 -2.40
N ASP A 96 14.48 -10.51 -2.46
CA ASP A 96 15.68 -9.93 -1.84
C ASP A 96 15.65 -10.05 -0.31
N ALA A 97 14.50 -9.85 0.34
CA ALA A 97 14.36 -9.97 1.79
C ALA A 97 14.44 -11.41 2.30
N THR A 98 14.04 -12.39 1.47
CA THR A 98 13.97 -13.81 1.86
C THR A 98 15.23 -14.59 1.51
N ARG A 99 16.11 -14.05 0.67
CA ARG A 99 17.34 -14.70 0.14
C ARG A 99 18.32 -15.23 1.20
N GLY A 100 18.15 -14.88 2.48
CA GLY A 100 19.00 -15.31 3.59
C GLY A 100 18.26 -15.88 4.79
N VAL A 101 16.94 -16.10 4.71
CA VAL A 101 16.15 -16.62 5.84
C VAL A 101 16.18 -18.14 5.82
N THR A 102 17.04 -18.73 6.65
CA THR A 102 17.05 -20.17 6.94
C THR A 102 16.38 -20.46 8.27
N PHE A 103 15.41 -21.36 8.27
CA PHE A 103 14.85 -21.93 9.49
C PHE A 103 15.52 -23.28 9.76
N ASP A 104 16.05 -23.45 10.96
CA ASP A 104 16.53 -24.77 11.39
C ASP A 104 15.36 -25.76 11.37
N PRO A 105 15.59 -27.02 10.93
CA PRO A 105 14.54 -28.02 10.94
C PRO A 105 14.02 -28.20 12.37
N PRO A 106 12.70 -28.38 12.55
CA PRO A 106 12.14 -28.59 13.87
C PRO A 106 12.81 -29.82 14.50
N LYS A 107 13.39 -29.62 15.68
CA LYS A 107 14.04 -30.66 16.46
C LYS A 107 12.98 -31.74 16.74
N GLN A 108 13.01 -32.85 16.01
CA GLN A 108 12.14 -33.99 16.28
C GLN A 108 12.50 -34.51 17.68
N GLU A 109 11.70 -34.13 18.67
CA GLU A 109 11.75 -34.78 19.97
C GLU A 109 11.37 -36.23 19.76
N ALA A 110 12.33 -37.13 19.96
CA ALA A 110 12.11 -38.56 19.84
C ALA A 110 10.93 -38.96 20.76
N PRO A 111 9.98 -39.77 20.28
CA PRO A 111 8.83 -40.15 21.07
C PRO A 111 9.32 -40.82 22.36
N LYS A 112 8.97 -40.22 23.51
CA LYS A 112 9.15 -40.86 24.81
C LYS A 112 8.37 -42.17 24.78
N LYS A 113 9.11 -43.27 24.78
CA LYS A 113 8.56 -44.62 24.86
C LYS A 113 7.79 -44.75 26.19
N PRO A 114 6.55 -45.26 26.18
CA PRO A 114 5.77 -45.49 27.40
C PRO A 114 6.41 -46.54 28.31
#